data_AF-A0A956FWZ5-F1
#
_entry.id   AF-A0A956FWZ5-F1
#
_cell.length_a   1.000
_cell.length_b   1.000
_cell.length_c   1.000
_cell.angle_alpha   90.00
_cell.angle_beta   90.00
_cell.angle_gamma   90.00
#
_symmetry.space_group_name_H-M   'P 1'
#
loop_
_entity.id
_entity.type
_entity.pdbx_description
1 polymer ?
#
loop_
_entity_poly.entity_id
_entity_poly.type
_entity_poly.pdbx_seq_one_letter_code
_entity_poly.pdbx_strand_id
1 'polypeptide(L)'
;MVDVGPAELRDAAAKRAAMVRDELDRLQEGIDRHHDDVRRLRRELGQAWEALTDALVPDLDGARLDRLSARLEAPSLAAASVHAAIEADRRELERGVADLEAERARRGDSAALAERLREIKAEMAPHAEVIDLFEREHAWRELFDLGYGSAGYPLRWWQFRYYRHRRHADELLASLGPQVGAATFAELRERYLAEREARAALAREWESCTTRKSALDNLDRGLRVALAARDAVAERHLAGVRRSVRKRLHKLPPDELAERFTDLPEVHRAALHIAGLDAKRRALERIVHAWIERPRTELLELLNGDERDLVELARDGCERAMPWELFVDAYPDLRPRWSERWRIFERCRGALLGFDDYASRTAGMSWWQVMVGVDPPPPPVDGD
;
A
#
# COMPACT_ATOMS: atom_id res chain seq x y z
N MET A 1 1.74 9.05 -71.31
CA MET A 1 1.52 8.54 -69.95
C MET A 1 2.77 8.81 -69.16
N VAL A 2 2.65 9.43 -68.00
CA VAL A 2 3.78 9.65 -67.09
C VAL A 2 3.78 8.45 -66.14
N ASP A 3 4.78 7.60 -66.27
CA ASP A 3 4.96 6.44 -65.40
C ASP A 3 5.93 6.79 -64.28
N VAL A 4 5.58 6.40 -63.06
CA VAL A 4 6.37 6.62 -61.84
C VAL A 4 7.36 5.48 -61.68
N GLY A 5 8.64 5.83 -61.56
CA GLY A 5 9.73 4.86 -61.48
C GLY A 5 9.90 4.22 -60.10
N PRO A 6 10.64 3.10 -59.98
CA PRO A 6 10.86 2.40 -58.71
C PRO A 6 11.52 3.25 -57.60
N ALA A 7 12.29 4.29 -57.96
CA ALA A 7 12.86 5.23 -56.99
C ALA A 7 11.79 6.14 -56.37
N GLU A 8 10.90 6.69 -57.19
CA GLU A 8 9.81 7.57 -56.76
C GLU A 8 8.76 6.81 -55.95
N LEU A 9 8.50 5.54 -56.29
CA LEU A 9 7.65 4.63 -55.50
C LEU A 9 8.23 4.37 -54.10
N ARG A 10 9.55 4.14 -54.00
CA ARG A 10 10.23 3.97 -52.70
C ARG A 10 10.18 5.24 -51.86
N ASP A 11 10.43 6.40 -52.46
CA ASP A 11 10.35 7.68 -51.75
C ASP A 11 8.93 7.98 -51.26
N ALA A 12 7.90 7.65 -52.06
CA ALA A 12 6.50 7.83 -51.68
C ALA A 12 6.09 6.91 -50.52
N ALA A 13 6.48 5.64 -50.59
CA ALA A 13 6.23 4.67 -49.52
C ALA A 13 6.98 5.06 -48.23
N ALA A 14 8.22 5.52 -48.32
CA ALA A 14 8.97 6.02 -47.16
C ALA A 14 8.32 7.26 -46.54
N LYS A 15 7.83 8.20 -47.35
CA LYS A 15 7.10 9.39 -46.87
C LYS A 15 5.79 9.01 -46.19
N ARG A 16 5.00 8.10 -46.77
CA ARG A 16 3.74 7.62 -46.17
C ARG A 16 4.00 6.89 -44.85
N ALA A 17 4.99 6.00 -44.81
CA ALA A 17 5.38 5.31 -43.58
C ALA A 17 5.81 6.28 -42.46
N ALA A 18 6.60 7.32 -42.79
CA ALA A 18 6.95 8.37 -41.83
C ALA A 18 5.72 9.13 -41.33
N MET A 19 4.81 9.54 -42.23
CA MET A 19 3.55 10.19 -41.85
C MET A 19 2.69 9.31 -40.94
N VAL A 20 2.59 8.01 -41.24
CA VAL A 20 1.82 7.05 -40.43
C VAL A 20 2.44 6.88 -39.05
N ARG A 21 3.78 6.81 -38.94
CA ARG A 21 4.47 6.76 -37.63
C ARG A 21 4.21 8.02 -36.80
N ASP A 22 4.35 9.20 -37.39
CA ASP A 22 4.06 10.47 -36.69
C ASP A 22 2.61 10.51 -36.16
N GLU A 23 1.65 9.99 -36.93
CA GLU A 23 0.25 9.92 -36.49
C GLU A 23 0.04 8.86 -35.41
N LEU A 24 0.70 7.69 -35.49
CA LEU A 24 0.65 6.68 -34.44
C LEU A 24 1.17 7.22 -33.10
N ASP A 25 2.24 8.01 -33.11
CA ASP A 25 2.77 8.68 -31.92
C ASP A 25 1.73 9.66 -31.34
N ARG A 26 1.08 10.48 -32.18
CA ARG A 26 -0.02 11.37 -31.74
C ARG A 26 -1.21 10.62 -31.16
N LEU A 27 -1.59 9.48 -31.76
CA LEU A 27 -2.66 8.65 -31.24
C LEU A 27 -2.29 8.04 -29.88
N GLN A 28 -1.02 7.65 -29.68
CA GLN A 28 -0.52 7.19 -28.39
C GLN A 28 -0.58 8.30 -27.33
N GLU A 29 -0.17 9.53 -27.66
CA GLU A 29 -0.36 10.69 -26.77
C GLU A 29 -1.85 10.94 -26.44
N GLY A 30 -2.75 10.67 -27.39
CA GLY A 30 -4.20 10.71 -27.16
C GLY A 30 -4.68 9.67 -26.14
N ILE A 31 -4.17 8.43 -26.22
CA ILE A 31 -4.47 7.36 -25.26
C ILE A 31 -3.97 7.73 -23.86
N ASP A 32 -2.76 8.28 -23.75
CA ASP A 32 -2.19 8.65 -22.46
C ASP A 32 -3.01 9.78 -21.80
N ARG A 33 -3.43 10.79 -22.57
CA ARG A 33 -4.32 11.85 -22.10
C ARG A 33 -5.70 11.32 -21.69
N HIS A 34 -6.25 10.35 -22.43
CA HIS A 34 -7.48 9.67 -22.03
C HIS A 34 -7.33 8.98 -20.66
N HIS A 35 -6.25 8.25 -20.44
CA HIS A 35 -6.01 7.60 -19.15
C HIS A 35 -5.94 8.61 -18.00
N ASP A 36 -5.31 9.76 -18.21
CA ASP A 36 -5.28 10.85 -17.23
C ASP A 36 -6.66 11.41 -16.93
N ASP A 37 -7.46 11.68 -17.97
CA ASP A 37 -8.82 12.19 -17.82
C ASP A 37 -9.74 11.18 -17.11
N VAL A 38 -9.65 9.89 -17.44
CA VAL A 38 -10.40 8.83 -16.75
C VAL A 38 -9.96 8.71 -15.30
N ARG A 39 -8.65 8.77 -15.00
CA ARG A 39 -8.15 8.77 -13.62
C ARG A 39 -8.65 9.98 -12.83
N ARG A 40 -8.72 11.15 -13.44
CA ARG A 40 -9.32 12.35 -12.82
C ARG A 40 -10.81 12.14 -12.54
N LEU A 41 -11.60 11.76 -13.55
CA LEU A 41 -13.04 11.53 -13.40
C LEU A 41 -13.36 10.44 -12.37
N ARG A 42 -12.56 9.37 -12.29
CA ARG A 42 -12.73 8.32 -11.26
C ARG A 42 -12.51 8.87 -9.84
N ARG A 43 -11.54 9.76 -9.65
CA ARG A 43 -11.30 10.42 -8.35
C ARG A 43 -12.45 11.35 -7.98
N GLU A 44 -12.88 12.20 -8.92
CA GLU A 44 -14.03 13.10 -8.73
C GLU A 44 -15.31 12.30 -8.40
N LEU A 45 -15.55 11.20 -9.14
CA LEU A 45 -16.68 10.31 -8.88
C LEU A 45 -16.58 9.69 -7.47
N GLY A 46 -15.37 9.27 -7.05
CA GLY A 46 -15.11 8.76 -5.71
C GLY A 46 -15.46 9.77 -4.61
N GLN A 47 -15.01 11.01 -4.77
CA GLN A 47 -15.30 12.13 -3.86
C GLN A 47 -16.79 12.48 -3.84
N ALA A 48 -17.45 12.50 -5.00
CA ALA A 48 -18.89 12.76 -5.08
C ALA A 48 -19.70 11.67 -4.36
N TRP A 49 -19.31 10.40 -4.48
CA TRP A 49 -19.91 9.30 -3.73
C TRP A 49 -19.72 9.43 -2.22
N GLU A 50 -18.55 9.90 -1.78
CA GLU A 50 -18.28 10.14 -0.36
C GLU A 50 -19.12 11.29 0.18
N ALA A 51 -19.15 12.42 -0.53
CA ALA A 51 -19.98 13.57 -0.17
C ALA A 51 -21.47 13.23 -0.10
N LEU A 52 -22.00 12.47 -1.06
CA LEU A 52 -23.38 11.97 -1.03
C LEU A 52 -23.64 11.09 0.20
N THR A 53 -22.72 10.19 0.50
CA THR A 53 -22.86 9.25 1.62
C THR A 53 -22.79 9.97 2.97
N ASP A 54 -21.90 10.94 3.09
CA ASP A 54 -21.75 11.78 4.27
C ASP A 54 -22.96 12.69 4.49
N ALA A 55 -23.57 13.21 3.41
CA ALA A 55 -24.82 13.98 3.49
C ALA A 55 -26.01 13.11 3.93
N LEU A 56 -26.06 11.85 3.48
CA LEU A 56 -27.12 10.91 3.84
C LEU A 56 -26.98 10.39 5.28
N VAL A 57 -25.75 10.18 5.75
CA VAL A 57 -25.46 9.65 7.09
C VAL A 57 -24.34 10.48 7.74
N PRO A 58 -24.63 11.72 8.15
CA PRO A 58 -23.63 12.56 8.82
C PRO A 58 -23.29 12.01 10.21
N ASP A 59 -24.27 11.39 10.87
CA ASP A 59 -24.20 10.83 12.21
C ASP A 59 -25.05 9.55 12.31
N LEU A 60 -25.07 8.94 13.50
CA LEU A 60 -25.86 7.74 13.82
C LEU A 60 -27.21 8.08 14.45
N ASP A 61 -27.86 9.15 13.97
CA ASP A 61 -29.21 9.55 14.40
C ASP A 61 -30.26 8.49 14.03
N GLY A 62 -31.03 8.05 15.02
CA GLY A 62 -31.98 6.95 14.84
C GLY A 62 -33.06 7.25 13.80
N ALA A 63 -33.64 8.46 13.83
CA ALA A 63 -34.71 8.83 12.91
C ALA A 63 -34.21 8.91 11.46
N ARG A 64 -32.99 9.39 11.23
CA ARG A 64 -32.34 9.35 9.90
C ARG A 64 -32.07 7.92 9.44
N LEU A 65 -31.51 7.09 10.31
CA LEU A 65 -31.21 5.69 10.01
C LEU A 65 -32.47 4.91 9.61
N ASP A 66 -33.58 5.08 10.32
CA ASP A 66 -34.85 4.42 10.00
C ASP A 66 -35.47 4.93 8.69
N ARG A 67 -35.44 6.24 8.44
CA ARG A 67 -35.86 6.79 7.14
C ARG A 67 -35.02 6.24 6.00
N LEU A 68 -33.71 6.17 6.18
CA LEU A 68 -32.80 5.66 5.16
C LEU A 68 -32.98 4.15 4.95
N SER A 69 -33.15 3.39 6.02
CA SER A 69 -33.49 1.96 6.00
C SER A 69 -34.76 1.70 5.19
N ALA A 70 -35.82 2.47 5.43
CA ALA A 70 -37.06 2.37 4.66
C ALA A 70 -36.86 2.71 3.18
N ARG A 71 -36.19 3.82 2.86
CA ARG A 71 -35.94 4.25 1.47
C ARG A 71 -35.05 3.28 0.68
N LEU A 72 -34.07 2.65 1.34
CA LEU A 72 -33.13 1.71 0.72
C LEU A 72 -33.54 0.25 0.88
N GLU A 73 -34.71 -0.01 1.46
CA GLU A 73 -35.24 -1.35 1.76
C GLU A 73 -34.16 -2.22 2.44
N ALA A 74 -33.57 -1.64 3.49
CA ALA A 74 -32.35 -2.13 4.10
C ALA A 74 -32.52 -2.25 5.62
N PRO A 75 -33.24 -3.26 6.14
CA PRO A 75 -33.52 -3.39 7.57
C PRO A 75 -32.26 -3.37 8.45
N SER A 76 -31.12 -3.82 7.93
CA SER A 76 -29.81 -3.76 8.61
C SER A 76 -29.32 -2.34 8.92
N LEU A 77 -29.87 -1.32 8.25
CA LEU A 77 -29.57 0.09 8.49
C LEU A 77 -30.52 0.73 9.52
N ALA A 78 -31.57 0.02 9.96
CA ALA A 78 -32.50 0.54 10.95
C ALA A 78 -31.76 0.86 12.25
N ALA A 79 -32.21 1.90 12.96
CA ALA A 79 -31.60 2.39 14.20
C ALA A 79 -31.46 1.27 15.22
N ALA A 80 -32.51 0.46 15.40
CA ALA A 80 -32.51 -0.66 16.33
C ALA A 80 -31.38 -1.67 16.04
N SER A 81 -31.14 -2.00 14.77
CA SER A 81 -30.07 -2.94 14.38
C SER A 81 -28.69 -2.33 14.57
N VAL A 82 -28.49 -1.08 14.17
CA VAL A 82 -27.20 -0.38 14.28
C VAL A 82 -26.83 -0.14 15.73
N HIS A 83 -27.76 0.38 16.55
CA HIS A 83 -27.52 0.62 17.97
C HIS A 83 -27.30 -0.69 18.74
N ALA A 84 -28.05 -1.76 18.44
CA ALA A 84 -27.79 -3.07 19.05
C ALA A 84 -26.38 -3.60 18.73
N ALA A 85 -25.90 -3.43 17.50
CA ALA A 85 -24.55 -3.81 17.10
C ALA A 85 -23.47 -2.98 17.82
N ILE A 86 -23.68 -1.67 17.96
CA ILE A 86 -22.80 -0.76 18.71
C ILE A 86 -22.70 -1.17 20.18
N GLU A 87 -23.84 -1.41 20.83
CA GLU A 87 -23.86 -1.83 22.23
C GLU A 87 -23.20 -3.21 22.44
N ALA A 88 -23.41 -4.15 21.51
CA ALA A 88 -22.74 -5.45 21.56
C ALA A 88 -21.21 -5.32 21.46
N ASP A 89 -20.71 -4.57 20.48
CA ASP A 89 -19.28 -4.29 20.27
C ASP A 89 -18.68 -3.54 21.46
N ARG A 90 -19.39 -2.54 22.00
CA ARG A 90 -18.96 -1.80 23.20
C ARG A 90 -18.83 -2.74 24.41
N ARG A 91 -19.83 -3.57 24.68
CA ARG A 91 -19.79 -4.54 25.80
C ARG A 91 -18.69 -5.58 25.64
N GLU A 92 -18.40 -5.99 24.41
CA GLU A 92 -17.27 -6.90 24.14
C GLU A 92 -15.93 -6.24 24.43
N LEU A 93 -15.73 -5.01 23.94
CA LEU A 93 -14.51 -4.24 24.19
C LEU A 93 -14.34 -3.87 25.67
N GLU A 94 -15.43 -3.52 26.37
CA GLU A 94 -15.41 -3.26 27.82
C GLU A 94 -15.00 -4.50 28.61
N ARG A 95 -15.51 -5.69 28.26
CA ARG A 95 -15.07 -6.96 28.86
C ARG A 95 -13.59 -7.21 28.58
N GLY A 96 -13.14 -7.02 27.34
CA GLY A 96 -11.73 -7.18 26.98
C GLY A 96 -10.79 -6.22 27.72
N VAL A 97 -11.20 -4.96 27.90
CA VAL A 97 -10.48 -3.97 28.71
C VAL A 97 -10.40 -4.42 30.17
N ALA A 98 -11.52 -4.85 30.75
CA ALA A 98 -11.57 -5.32 32.13
C ALA A 98 -10.67 -6.56 32.35
N ASP A 99 -10.65 -7.50 31.41
CA ASP A 99 -9.79 -8.69 31.46
C ASP A 99 -8.30 -8.31 31.39
N LEU A 100 -7.94 -7.35 30.54
CA LEU A 100 -6.57 -6.83 30.44
C LEU A 100 -6.15 -6.07 31.69
N GLU A 101 -7.04 -5.26 32.27
CA GLU A 101 -6.79 -4.55 33.54
C GLU A 101 -6.63 -5.52 34.71
N ALA A 102 -7.47 -6.55 34.79
CA ALA A 102 -7.36 -7.61 35.80
C ALA A 102 -6.05 -8.39 35.65
N GLU A 103 -5.67 -8.75 34.41
CA GLU A 103 -4.41 -9.45 34.15
C GLU A 103 -3.19 -8.58 34.48
N ARG A 104 -3.23 -7.29 34.12
CA ARG A 104 -2.21 -6.32 34.50
C ARG A 104 -2.07 -6.22 36.02
N ALA A 105 -3.19 -6.12 36.75
CA ALA A 105 -3.19 -6.08 38.21
C ALA A 105 -2.59 -7.35 38.83
N ARG A 106 -2.88 -8.54 38.28
CA ARG A 106 -2.27 -9.81 38.73
C ARG A 106 -0.76 -9.86 38.53
N ARG A 107 -0.25 -9.29 37.43
CA ARG A 107 1.19 -9.33 37.12
C ARG A 107 2.02 -8.31 37.89
N GLY A 108 1.37 -7.29 38.45
CA GLY A 108 1.98 -6.29 39.32
C GLY A 108 2.45 -5.05 38.56
N ASP A 109 3.40 -4.34 39.14
CA ASP A 109 3.81 -3.01 38.68
C ASP A 109 5.06 -3.06 37.78
N SER A 110 4.93 -2.57 36.55
CA SER A 110 6.04 -2.45 35.59
C SER A 110 7.12 -1.48 36.09
N ALA A 111 6.75 -0.44 36.85
CA ALA A 111 7.71 0.50 37.42
C ALA A 111 8.56 -0.16 38.52
N ALA A 112 7.94 -0.96 39.39
CA ALA A 112 8.65 -1.74 40.39
C ALA A 112 9.63 -2.74 39.76
N LEU A 113 9.24 -3.43 38.68
CA LEU A 113 10.16 -4.31 37.94
C LEU A 113 11.30 -3.55 37.26
N ALA A 114 11.04 -2.34 36.75
CA ALA A 114 12.07 -1.50 36.16
C ALA A 114 13.10 -1.01 37.20
N GLU A 115 12.65 -0.71 38.43
CA GLU A 115 13.53 -0.46 39.57
C GLU A 115 14.34 -1.71 39.92
N ARG A 116 13.69 -2.87 40.10
CA ARG A 116 14.40 -4.12 40.46
C ARG A 116 15.45 -4.52 39.42
N LEU A 117 15.17 -4.32 38.13
CA LEU A 117 16.18 -4.51 37.09
C LEU A 117 17.39 -3.59 37.32
N ARG A 118 17.17 -2.29 37.55
CA ARG A 118 18.27 -1.35 37.85
C ARG A 118 19.10 -1.79 39.07
N GLU A 119 18.45 -2.26 40.13
CA GLU A 119 19.12 -2.82 41.31
C GLU A 119 19.97 -4.04 40.97
N ILE A 120 19.41 -5.06 40.30
CA ILE A 120 20.15 -6.27 39.92
C ILE A 120 21.36 -5.93 39.06
N LYS A 121 21.23 -4.98 38.12
CA LYS A 121 22.37 -4.53 37.30
C LYS A 121 23.48 -3.90 38.16
N ALA A 122 23.11 -3.10 39.16
CA ALA A 122 24.06 -2.52 40.08
C ALA A 122 24.72 -3.60 40.97
N GLU A 123 23.96 -4.60 41.42
CA GLU A 123 24.47 -5.75 42.18
C GLU A 123 25.40 -6.65 41.34
N MET A 124 25.12 -6.83 40.04
CA MET A 124 25.96 -7.62 39.14
C MET A 124 27.32 -6.99 38.83
N ALA A 125 27.42 -5.66 38.87
CA ALA A 125 28.63 -4.92 38.50
C ALA A 125 29.87 -5.30 39.33
N PRO A 126 29.84 -5.30 40.69
CA PRO A 126 31.01 -5.68 41.49
C PRO A 126 31.44 -7.13 41.24
N HIS A 127 30.50 -8.06 41.04
CA HIS A 127 30.83 -9.45 40.72
C HIS A 127 31.53 -9.57 39.36
N ALA A 128 31.08 -8.82 38.36
CA ALA A 128 31.70 -8.79 37.05
C ALA A 128 33.12 -8.21 37.10
N GLU A 129 33.34 -7.13 37.87
CA GLU A 129 34.66 -6.55 38.07
C GLU A 129 35.65 -7.56 38.66
N VAL A 130 35.26 -8.29 39.69
CA VAL A 130 36.11 -9.33 40.29
C VAL A 130 36.39 -10.47 39.32
N ILE A 131 35.38 -10.98 38.62
CA ILE A 131 35.55 -12.03 37.60
C ILE A 131 36.51 -11.58 36.50
N ASP A 132 36.36 -10.35 36.01
CA ASP A 132 37.20 -9.79 34.96
C ASP A 132 38.67 -9.68 35.40
N LEU A 133 38.95 -9.39 36.67
CA LEU A 133 40.32 -9.40 37.20
C LEU A 133 40.98 -10.77 37.00
N PHE A 134 40.26 -11.86 37.30
CA PHE A 134 40.76 -13.22 37.10
C PHE A 134 40.87 -13.59 35.62
N GLU A 135 39.86 -13.27 34.81
CA GLU A 135 39.82 -13.70 33.40
C GLU A 135 40.83 -12.97 32.49
N ARG A 136 41.35 -11.81 32.90
CA ARG A 136 42.44 -11.11 32.20
C ARG A 136 43.79 -11.81 32.32
N GLU A 137 43.99 -12.60 33.37
CA GLU A 137 45.25 -13.27 33.61
C GLU A 137 45.35 -14.58 32.80
N HIS A 138 46.25 -14.63 31.81
CA HIS A 138 46.37 -15.79 30.92
C HIS A 138 46.64 -17.10 31.68
N ALA A 139 47.46 -17.05 32.74
CA ALA A 139 47.78 -18.22 33.55
C ALA A 139 46.60 -18.71 34.41
N TRP A 140 45.61 -17.85 34.69
CA TRP A 140 44.45 -18.21 35.49
C TRP A 140 43.65 -19.35 34.86
N ARG A 141 43.31 -19.21 33.57
CA ARG A 141 42.46 -20.17 32.86
C ARG A 141 43.10 -21.57 32.81
N GLU A 142 44.39 -21.64 32.50
CA GLU A 142 45.15 -22.91 32.48
C GLU A 142 45.15 -23.59 33.86
N LEU A 143 45.44 -22.86 34.92
CA LEU A 143 45.50 -23.40 36.28
C LEU A 143 44.11 -23.78 36.82
N PHE A 144 43.10 -22.98 36.51
CA PHE A 144 41.72 -23.22 36.89
C PHE A 144 41.17 -24.48 36.23
N ASP A 145 41.38 -24.64 34.92
CA ASP A 145 40.89 -25.79 34.13
C ASP A 145 41.56 -27.10 34.55
N LEU A 146 42.85 -27.05 34.90
CA LEU A 146 43.57 -28.20 35.43
C LEU A 146 43.22 -28.52 36.89
N GLY A 147 42.46 -27.66 37.57
CA GLY A 147 42.11 -27.82 38.98
C GLY A 147 43.29 -27.66 39.93
N TYR A 148 44.28 -26.81 39.58
CA TYR A 148 45.43 -26.53 40.45
C TYR A 148 44.96 -26.06 41.84
N GLY A 149 45.55 -26.61 42.90
CA GLY A 149 45.12 -26.35 44.29
C GLY A 149 43.90 -27.16 44.75
N SER A 150 43.38 -28.08 43.93
CA SER A 150 42.32 -29.02 44.33
C SER A 150 42.85 -30.46 44.43
N ALA A 151 42.08 -31.34 45.11
CA ALA A 151 42.40 -32.77 45.18
C ALA A 151 42.38 -33.48 43.81
N GLY A 152 41.73 -32.89 42.80
CA GLY A 152 41.62 -33.42 41.44
C GLY A 152 42.77 -33.02 40.50
N TYR A 153 43.78 -32.28 40.98
CA TYR A 153 44.88 -31.83 40.15
C TYR A 153 45.74 -33.01 39.62
N PRO A 154 45.91 -33.18 38.29
CA PRO A 154 46.43 -34.42 37.72
C PRO A 154 47.96 -34.54 37.75
N LEU A 155 48.68 -33.43 37.95
CA LEU A 155 50.15 -33.42 37.88
C LEU A 155 50.79 -33.70 39.23
N ARG A 156 51.76 -34.62 39.23
CA ARG A 156 52.52 -35.01 40.42
C ARG A 156 53.70 -34.06 40.66
N TRP A 157 54.11 -33.90 41.91
CA TRP A 157 55.11 -32.92 42.34
C TRP A 157 56.47 -33.04 41.64
N TRP A 158 56.84 -34.22 41.13
CA TRP A 158 58.10 -34.45 40.41
C TRP A 158 58.06 -34.10 38.92
N GLN A 159 56.89 -33.78 38.35
CA GLN A 159 56.78 -33.44 36.94
C GLN A 159 57.20 -31.98 36.72
N PHE A 160 58.03 -31.69 35.72
CA PHE A 160 58.50 -30.32 35.44
C PHE A 160 57.35 -29.29 35.28
N ARG A 161 56.24 -29.71 34.65
CA ARG A 161 55.04 -28.88 34.50
C ARG A 161 54.41 -28.47 35.84
N TYR A 162 54.53 -29.28 36.88
CA TYR A 162 54.07 -28.94 38.23
C TYR A 162 54.73 -27.66 38.74
N TYR A 163 56.05 -27.53 38.58
CA TYR A 163 56.80 -26.37 39.04
C TYR A 163 56.48 -25.10 38.25
N ARG A 164 56.19 -25.22 36.94
CA ARG A 164 55.70 -24.10 36.13
C ARG A 164 54.35 -23.61 36.64
N HIS A 165 53.42 -24.52 36.89
CA HIS A 165 52.09 -24.17 37.42
C HIS A 165 52.16 -23.58 38.82
N ARG A 166 53.06 -24.09 39.67
CA ARG A 166 53.33 -23.51 40.98
C ARG A 166 53.81 -22.07 40.88
N ARG A 167 54.80 -21.80 40.01
CA ARG A 167 55.30 -20.44 39.78
C ARG A 167 54.20 -19.49 39.29
N HIS A 168 53.40 -19.92 38.30
CA HIS A 168 52.26 -19.13 37.83
C HIS A 168 51.23 -18.86 38.94
N ALA A 169 50.94 -19.87 39.78
CA ALA A 169 50.02 -19.72 40.90
C ALA A 169 50.55 -18.73 41.95
N ASP A 170 51.85 -18.75 42.23
CA ASP A 170 52.50 -17.80 43.14
C ASP A 170 52.47 -16.36 42.55
N GLU A 171 52.68 -16.20 41.24
CA GLU A 171 52.58 -14.91 40.53
C GLU A 171 51.14 -14.35 40.54
N LEU A 172 50.13 -15.20 40.35
CA LEU A 172 48.71 -14.83 40.48
C LEU A 172 48.32 -14.49 41.91
N LEU A 173 48.84 -15.23 42.90
CA LEU A 173 48.60 -14.94 44.30
C LEU A 173 49.19 -13.60 44.72
N ALA A 174 50.39 -13.26 44.24
CA ALA A 174 51.02 -11.99 44.52
C ALA A 174 50.26 -10.79 43.92
N SER A 175 49.66 -10.97 42.73
CA SER A 175 48.95 -9.91 42.01
C SER A 175 47.48 -9.76 42.43
N LEU A 176 46.73 -10.87 42.50
CA LEU A 176 45.29 -10.89 42.77
C LEU A 176 44.97 -11.07 44.26
N GLY A 177 45.81 -11.77 45.01
CA GLY A 177 45.59 -12.08 46.45
C GLY A 177 45.23 -10.85 47.29
N PRO A 178 45.98 -9.74 47.22
CA PRO A 178 45.65 -8.52 47.96
C PRO A 178 44.33 -7.86 47.55
N GLN A 179 43.91 -8.00 46.29
CA GLN A 179 42.71 -7.34 45.76
C GLN A 179 41.43 -8.03 46.22
N VAL A 180 41.49 -9.35 46.44
CA VAL A 180 40.32 -10.17 46.82
C VAL A 180 40.43 -10.80 48.21
N GLY A 181 41.53 -10.52 48.93
CA GLY A 181 41.76 -11.00 50.29
C GLY A 181 42.08 -12.49 50.39
N ALA A 182 42.77 -13.06 49.41
CA ALA A 182 43.15 -14.48 49.38
C ALA A 182 44.64 -14.69 49.72
N ALA A 183 44.92 -15.63 50.61
CA ALA A 183 46.25 -16.04 51.05
C ALA A 183 46.75 -17.31 50.34
N THR A 184 45.87 -18.05 49.66
CA THR A 184 46.24 -19.24 48.89
C THR A 184 45.59 -19.25 47.50
N PHE A 185 46.17 -20.01 46.57
CA PHE A 185 45.53 -20.20 45.25
C PHE A 185 44.18 -20.92 45.36
N ALA A 186 44.01 -21.81 46.35
CA ALA A 186 42.74 -22.46 46.62
C ALA A 186 41.66 -21.43 46.98
N GLU A 187 41.98 -20.47 47.85
CA GLU A 187 41.08 -19.36 48.21
C GLU A 187 40.78 -18.44 47.02
N LEU A 188 41.75 -18.15 46.15
CA LEU A 188 41.50 -17.42 44.90
C LEU A 188 40.47 -18.16 44.03
N ARG A 189 40.62 -19.48 43.89
CA ARG A 189 39.72 -20.33 43.09
C ARG A 189 38.32 -20.36 43.69
N GLU A 190 38.21 -20.52 45.01
CA GLU A 190 36.94 -20.48 45.72
C GLU A 190 36.24 -19.12 45.57
N ARG A 191 37.00 -18.03 45.70
CA ARG A 191 36.48 -16.67 45.52
C ARG A 191 35.94 -16.46 44.10
N TYR A 192 36.72 -16.80 43.07
CA TYR A 192 36.26 -16.70 41.68
C TYR A 192 35.01 -17.55 41.39
N LEU A 193 34.94 -18.78 41.92
CA LEU A 193 33.76 -19.64 41.78
C LEU A 193 32.53 -19.03 42.46
N ALA A 194 32.68 -18.51 43.68
CA ALA A 194 31.59 -17.86 44.42
C ALA A 194 31.06 -16.63 43.69
N GLU A 195 31.95 -15.81 43.14
CA GLU A 195 31.59 -14.61 42.36
C GLU A 195 30.88 -14.98 41.05
N ARG A 196 31.37 -16.02 40.34
CA ARG A 196 30.69 -16.55 39.14
C ARG A 196 29.31 -17.10 39.46
N GLU A 197 29.16 -17.82 40.56
CA GLU A 197 27.87 -18.36 40.98
C GLU A 197 26.89 -17.26 41.39
N ALA A 198 27.34 -16.26 42.16
CA ALA A 198 26.54 -15.11 42.55
C ALA A 198 26.07 -14.32 41.32
N ARG A 199 26.98 -14.01 40.39
CA ARG A 199 26.64 -13.35 39.12
C ARG A 199 25.67 -14.17 38.29
N ALA A 200 25.84 -15.50 38.22
CA ALA A 200 24.94 -16.37 37.49
C ALA A 200 23.54 -16.43 38.14
N ALA A 201 23.45 -16.37 39.47
CA ALA A 201 22.17 -16.27 40.18
C ALA A 201 21.45 -14.96 39.85
N LEU A 202 22.15 -13.82 39.92
CA LEU A 202 21.61 -12.50 39.56
C LEU A 202 21.22 -12.42 38.08
N ALA A 203 22.00 -13.02 37.18
CA ALA A 203 21.67 -13.08 35.75
C ALA A 203 20.34 -13.83 35.49
N ARG A 204 20.09 -14.93 36.21
CA ARG A 204 18.81 -15.66 36.13
C ARG A 204 17.64 -14.82 36.65
N GLU A 205 17.85 -14.07 37.75
CA GLU A 205 16.83 -13.16 38.27
C GLU A 205 16.54 -12.02 37.29
N TRP A 206 17.59 -11.43 36.69
CA TRP A 206 17.49 -10.41 35.64
C TRP A 206 16.66 -10.90 34.45
N GLU A 207 16.94 -12.11 33.96
CA GLU A 207 16.20 -12.70 32.83
C GLU A 207 14.71 -12.91 33.18
N SER A 208 14.43 -13.40 34.39
CA SER A 208 13.06 -13.55 34.89
C SER A 208 12.32 -12.21 34.97
N CYS A 209 12.96 -11.19 35.55
CA CYS A 209 12.39 -9.84 35.65
C CYS A 209 12.17 -9.20 34.27
N THR A 210 13.11 -9.37 33.35
CA THR A 210 13.03 -8.86 31.98
C THR A 210 11.86 -9.50 31.22
N THR A 211 11.68 -10.81 31.37
CA THR A 211 10.56 -11.55 30.77
C THR A 211 9.23 -11.06 31.32
N ARG A 212 9.11 -10.93 32.65
CA ARG A 212 7.90 -10.42 33.31
C ARG A 212 7.59 -8.98 32.87
N LYS A 213 8.60 -8.11 32.84
CA LYS A 213 8.45 -6.72 32.39
C LYS A 213 7.98 -6.64 30.94
N SER A 214 8.60 -7.40 30.05
CA SER A 214 8.22 -7.42 28.63
C SER A 214 6.76 -7.86 28.45
N ALA A 215 6.30 -8.83 29.25
CA ALA A 215 4.93 -9.28 29.22
C ALA A 215 3.94 -8.22 29.73
N LEU A 216 4.30 -7.48 30.79
CA LEU A 216 3.52 -6.32 31.28
C LEU A 216 3.47 -5.20 30.24
N ASP A 217 4.59 -4.85 29.61
CA ASP A 217 4.63 -3.80 28.59
C ASP A 217 3.77 -4.16 27.37
N ASN A 218 3.70 -5.45 27.02
CA ASN A 218 2.79 -5.95 25.98
C ASN A 218 1.32 -5.84 26.41
N LEU A 219 0.98 -6.13 27.67
CA LEU A 219 -0.36 -5.91 28.20
C LEU A 219 -0.75 -4.43 28.19
N ASP A 220 0.15 -3.53 28.60
CA ASP A 220 -0.08 -2.08 28.58
C ASP A 220 -0.29 -1.56 27.15
N ARG A 221 0.42 -2.13 26.18
CA ARG A 221 0.16 -1.85 24.76
C ARG A 221 -1.22 -2.36 24.33
N GLY A 222 -1.56 -3.60 24.68
CA GLY A 222 -2.87 -4.19 24.40
C GLY A 222 -4.02 -3.37 24.98
N LEU A 223 -3.88 -2.93 26.24
CA LEU A 223 -4.85 -2.10 26.93
C LEU A 223 -5.06 -0.76 26.22
N ARG A 224 -3.98 -0.07 25.83
CA ARG A 224 -4.08 1.18 25.05
C ARG A 224 -4.81 0.99 23.72
N VAL A 225 -4.53 -0.09 23.00
CA VAL A 225 -5.21 -0.42 21.74
C VAL A 225 -6.69 -0.72 21.98
N ALA A 226 -7.02 -1.50 23.02
CA ALA A 226 -8.39 -1.84 23.37
C ALA A 226 -9.21 -0.61 23.79
N LEU A 227 -8.63 0.28 24.60
CA LEU A 227 -9.25 1.55 24.99
C LEU A 227 -9.51 2.45 23.78
N ALA A 228 -8.51 2.62 22.90
CA ALA A 228 -8.68 3.39 21.67
C ALA A 228 -9.78 2.80 20.77
N ALA A 229 -9.84 1.46 20.66
CA ALA A 229 -10.89 0.78 19.89
C ALA A 229 -12.28 1.00 20.50
N ARG A 230 -12.41 0.96 21.84
CA ARG A 230 -13.65 1.23 22.59
C ARG A 230 -14.13 2.67 22.35
N ASP A 231 -13.22 3.63 22.45
CA ASP A 231 -13.56 5.05 22.29
C ASP A 231 -13.95 5.37 20.84
N ALA A 232 -13.41 4.63 19.86
CA ALA A 232 -13.71 4.77 18.44
C ALA A 232 -14.89 3.91 17.92
N VAL A 233 -15.65 3.22 18.79
CA VAL A 233 -16.76 2.32 18.36
C VAL A 233 -17.77 3.07 17.49
N ALA A 234 -18.24 4.24 17.92
CA ALA A 234 -19.26 4.98 17.19
C ALA A 234 -18.79 5.39 15.78
N GLU A 235 -17.55 5.88 15.67
CA GLU A 235 -16.95 6.28 14.38
C GLU A 235 -16.77 5.08 13.44
N ARG A 236 -16.32 3.93 13.97
CA ARG A 236 -16.20 2.68 13.21
C ARG A 236 -17.54 2.23 12.64
N HIS A 237 -18.60 2.24 13.47
CA HIS A 237 -19.94 1.85 13.03
C HIS A 237 -20.53 2.86 12.04
N LEU A 238 -20.30 4.16 12.23
CA LEU A 238 -20.65 5.19 11.25
C LEU A 238 -20.00 4.93 9.89
N ALA A 239 -18.69 4.66 9.87
CA ALA A 239 -17.98 4.32 8.64
C ALA A 239 -18.51 3.02 8.00
N GLY A 240 -18.89 2.02 8.81
CA GLY A 240 -19.50 0.78 8.35
C GLY A 240 -20.90 0.97 7.73
N VAL A 241 -21.74 1.79 8.37
CA VAL A 241 -23.06 2.19 7.87
C VAL A 241 -22.91 2.96 6.56
N ARG A 242 -22.06 3.98 6.51
CA ARG A 242 -21.76 4.75 5.28
C ARG A 242 -21.32 3.84 4.13
N ARG A 243 -20.41 2.89 4.39
CA ARG A 243 -19.98 1.91 3.38
C ARG A 243 -21.14 1.04 2.88
N SER A 244 -22.02 0.62 3.78
CA SER A 244 -23.19 -0.21 3.45
C SER A 244 -24.22 0.57 2.63
N VAL A 245 -24.45 1.83 2.97
CA VAL A 245 -25.28 2.77 2.20
C VAL A 245 -24.69 2.96 0.81
N ARG A 246 -23.42 3.34 0.70
CA ARG A 246 -22.72 3.50 -0.59
C ARG A 246 -22.85 2.24 -1.45
N LYS A 247 -22.60 1.06 -0.90
CA LYS A 247 -22.73 -0.22 -1.63
C LYS A 247 -24.14 -0.45 -2.17
N ARG A 248 -25.18 0.00 -1.45
CA ARG A 248 -26.57 -0.10 -1.90
C ARG A 248 -26.89 0.93 -2.98
N LEU A 249 -26.48 2.18 -2.77
CA LEU A 249 -26.69 3.25 -3.75
C LEU A 249 -26.01 2.93 -5.09
N HIS A 250 -24.80 2.37 -5.07
CA HIS A 250 -24.07 1.93 -6.28
C HIS A 250 -24.83 0.91 -7.13
N LYS A 251 -25.80 0.18 -6.57
CA LYS A 251 -26.61 -0.78 -7.32
C LYS A 251 -27.81 -0.15 -8.03
N LEU A 252 -28.16 1.09 -7.69
CA LEU A 252 -29.29 1.78 -8.26
C LEU A 252 -28.84 2.58 -9.49
N PRO A 253 -29.61 2.54 -10.59
CA PRO A 253 -29.40 3.45 -11.71
C PRO A 253 -29.42 4.92 -11.24
N PRO A 254 -28.64 5.81 -11.87
CA PRO A 254 -28.58 7.20 -11.44
C PRO A 254 -29.92 7.96 -11.49
N ASP A 255 -30.80 7.60 -12.43
CA ASP A 255 -32.14 8.18 -12.53
C ASP A 255 -33.03 7.75 -11.35
N GLU A 256 -32.96 6.48 -10.95
CA GLU A 256 -33.68 5.97 -9.76
C GLU A 256 -33.13 6.58 -8.46
N LEU A 257 -31.82 6.82 -8.39
CA LEU A 257 -31.21 7.54 -7.26
C LEU A 257 -31.76 8.97 -7.16
N ALA A 258 -31.78 9.70 -8.26
CA ALA A 258 -32.28 11.06 -8.29
C ALA A 258 -33.76 11.12 -7.89
N GLU A 259 -34.59 10.22 -8.42
CA GLU A 259 -36.02 10.14 -8.12
C GLU A 259 -36.27 9.82 -6.63
N ARG A 260 -35.58 8.81 -6.09
CA ARG A 260 -35.77 8.31 -4.72
C ARG A 260 -35.38 9.33 -3.63
N PHE A 261 -34.58 10.34 -3.98
CA PHE A 261 -34.14 11.39 -3.07
C PHE A 261 -34.61 12.80 -3.50
N THR A 262 -35.64 12.90 -4.35
CA THR A 262 -36.16 14.18 -4.84
C THR A 262 -36.61 15.12 -3.71
N ASP A 263 -37.09 14.58 -2.60
CA ASP A 263 -37.50 15.34 -1.41
C ASP A 263 -36.32 15.85 -0.55
N LEU A 264 -35.08 15.50 -0.91
CA LEU A 264 -33.84 15.96 -0.29
C LEU A 264 -32.97 16.69 -1.34
N PRO A 265 -33.13 18.02 -1.51
CA PRO A 265 -32.50 18.75 -2.62
C PRO A 265 -30.98 18.66 -2.70
N GLU A 266 -30.30 18.52 -1.57
CA GLU A 266 -28.84 18.35 -1.51
C GLU A 266 -28.40 16.97 -2.01
N VAL A 267 -29.10 15.93 -1.58
CA VAL A 267 -28.87 14.54 -1.97
C VAL A 267 -29.23 14.33 -3.45
N HIS A 268 -30.33 14.92 -3.91
CA HIS A 268 -30.74 14.90 -5.30
C HIS A 268 -29.68 15.54 -6.22
N ARG A 269 -29.18 16.73 -5.87
CA ARG A 269 -28.10 17.39 -6.64
C ARG A 269 -26.82 16.56 -6.66
N ALA A 270 -26.44 15.96 -5.52
CA ALA A 270 -25.28 15.09 -5.45
C ALA A 270 -25.45 13.81 -6.31
N ALA A 271 -26.65 13.22 -6.34
CA ALA A 271 -26.98 12.09 -7.21
C ALA A 271 -26.89 12.45 -8.70
N LEU A 272 -27.42 13.61 -9.10
CA LEU A 272 -27.29 14.12 -10.47
C LEU A 272 -25.84 14.37 -10.87
N HIS A 273 -25.03 14.92 -9.96
CA HIS A 273 -23.61 15.14 -10.20
C HIS A 273 -22.86 13.81 -10.43
N ILE A 274 -23.11 12.79 -9.61
CA ILE A 274 -22.56 11.44 -9.79
C ILE A 274 -23.00 10.84 -11.13
N ALA A 275 -24.29 10.95 -11.46
CA ALA A 275 -24.83 10.49 -12.74
C ALA A 275 -24.09 11.12 -13.93
N GLY A 276 -23.88 12.43 -13.83
CA GLY A 276 -23.17 13.24 -14.80
C GLY A 276 -21.71 12.83 -14.99
N LEU A 277 -20.98 12.65 -13.88
CA LEU A 277 -19.58 12.21 -13.91
C LEU A 277 -19.41 10.81 -14.52
N ASP A 278 -20.30 9.86 -14.18
CA ASP A 278 -20.24 8.52 -14.78
C ASP A 278 -20.64 8.54 -16.26
N ALA A 279 -21.61 9.37 -16.64
CA ALA A 279 -21.97 9.59 -18.03
C ALA A 279 -20.81 10.21 -18.82
N LYS A 280 -20.08 11.20 -18.25
CA LYS A 280 -18.86 11.79 -18.83
C LYS A 280 -17.80 10.72 -19.06
N ARG A 281 -17.54 9.87 -18.06
CA ARG A 281 -16.57 8.77 -18.17
C ARG A 281 -16.91 7.82 -19.32
N ARG A 282 -18.15 7.31 -19.36
CA ARG A 282 -18.61 6.40 -20.44
C ARG A 282 -18.55 7.06 -21.82
N ALA A 283 -18.90 8.34 -21.89
CA ALA A 283 -18.83 9.10 -23.13
C ALA A 283 -17.39 9.31 -23.60
N LEU A 284 -16.45 9.58 -22.69
CA LEU A 284 -15.02 9.69 -22.99
C LEU A 284 -14.45 8.37 -23.52
N GLU A 285 -14.84 7.23 -22.91
CA GLU A 285 -14.49 5.89 -23.40
C GLU A 285 -14.96 5.67 -24.84
N ARG A 286 -16.21 6.05 -25.17
CA ARG A 286 -16.72 5.97 -26.55
C ARG A 286 -15.96 6.86 -27.54
N ILE A 287 -15.61 8.09 -27.14
CA ILE A 287 -14.87 9.02 -28.00
C ILE A 287 -13.49 8.44 -28.33
N VAL A 288 -12.79 7.94 -27.32
CA VAL A 288 -11.42 7.44 -27.50
C VAL A 288 -11.40 6.17 -28.33
N HIS A 289 -12.37 5.28 -28.11
CA HIS A 289 -12.53 4.11 -28.95
C HIS A 289 -12.74 4.48 -30.43
N ALA A 290 -13.69 5.38 -30.71
CA ALA A 290 -14.08 5.76 -32.07
C ALA A 290 -13.00 6.56 -32.81
N TRP A 291 -12.31 7.47 -32.11
CA TRP A 291 -11.45 8.48 -32.72
C TRP A 291 -9.97 8.25 -32.52
N ILE A 292 -9.56 7.34 -31.63
CA ILE A 292 -8.16 7.02 -31.38
C ILE A 292 -7.86 5.53 -31.58
N GLU A 293 -8.51 4.65 -30.83
CA GLU A 293 -8.15 3.22 -30.82
C GLU A 293 -8.40 2.55 -32.17
N ARG A 294 -9.61 2.72 -32.73
CA ARG A 294 -9.93 2.17 -34.05
C ARG A 294 -8.99 2.70 -35.15
N PRO A 295 -8.78 4.03 -35.29
CA PRO A 295 -7.80 4.56 -36.23
C PRO A 295 -6.37 4.06 -36.03
N ARG A 296 -5.94 3.83 -34.78
CA ARG A 296 -4.62 3.28 -34.49
C ARG A 296 -4.46 1.89 -35.08
N THR A 297 -5.47 1.04 -34.93
CA THR A 297 -5.49 -0.30 -35.55
C THR A 297 -5.41 -0.20 -37.07
N GLU A 298 -6.24 0.65 -37.70
CA GLU A 298 -6.24 0.88 -39.15
C GLU A 298 -4.87 1.38 -39.66
N LEU A 299 -4.19 2.24 -38.91
CA LEU A 299 -2.87 2.77 -39.27
C LEU A 299 -1.73 1.76 -39.10
N LEU A 300 -1.80 0.88 -38.09
CA LEU A 300 -0.83 -0.20 -37.94
C LEU A 300 -0.91 -1.20 -39.10
N GLU A 301 -2.12 -1.51 -39.56
CA GLU A 301 -2.32 -2.34 -40.76
C GLU A 301 -1.74 -1.67 -42.02
N LEU A 302 -1.98 -0.37 -42.19
CA LEU A 302 -1.41 0.41 -43.29
C LEU A 302 0.12 0.44 -43.25
N LEU A 303 0.73 0.71 -42.08
CA LEU A 303 2.18 0.73 -41.92
C LEU A 303 2.82 -0.62 -42.27
N ASN A 304 2.21 -1.72 -41.84
CA ASN A 304 2.67 -3.07 -42.18
C ASN A 304 2.60 -3.36 -43.69
N GLY A 305 1.59 -2.81 -44.38
CA GLY A 305 1.50 -2.86 -45.84
C GLY A 305 2.63 -2.09 -46.51
N ASP A 306 2.85 -0.84 -46.07
CA ASP A 306 3.91 0.04 -46.60
C ASP A 306 5.31 -0.56 -46.43
N GLU A 307 5.57 -1.18 -45.28
CA GLU A 307 6.85 -1.84 -45.02
C GLU A 307 7.06 -3.07 -45.91
N ARG A 308 6.00 -3.83 -46.23
CA ARG A 308 6.08 -4.92 -47.21
C ARG A 308 6.37 -4.39 -48.62
N ASP A 309 5.67 -3.33 -49.04
CA ASP A 309 5.89 -2.69 -50.34
C ASP A 309 7.33 -2.17 -50.48
N LEU A 310 7.87 -1.54 -49.42
CA LEU A 310 9.26 -1.07 -49.38
C LEU A 310 10.26 -2.21 -49.54
N VAL A 311 10.03 -3.36 -48.89
CA VAL A 311 10.87 -4.56 -49.02
C VAL A 311 10.79 -5.14 -50.43
N GLU A 312 9.61 -5.18 -51.04
CA GLU A 312 9.44 -5.67 -52.41
C GLU A 312 10.12 -4.77 -53.45
N LEU A 313 9.96 -3.45 -53.32
CA LEU A 313 10.56 -2.46 -54.22
C LEU A 313 12.08 -2.34 -54.05
N ALA A 314 12.64 -2.78 -52.93
CA ALA A 314 14.08 -2.82 -52.67
C ALA A 314 14.80 -4.07 -53.22
N ARG A 315 14.07 -5.08 -53.72
CA ARG A 315 14.68 -6.29 -54.31
C ARG A 315 15.33 -5.99 -55.67
N ASP A 316 16.52 -6.53 -55.88
CA ASP A 316 17.25 -6.41 -57.16
C ASP A 316 16.40 -6.93 -58.34
N GLY A 317 16.27 -6.12 -59.39
CA GLY A 317 15.51 -6.45 -60.62
C GLY A 317 14.05 -6.00 -60.65
N CYS A 318 13.57 -5.23 -59.67
CA CYS A 318 12.21 -4.68 -59.69
C CYS A 318 12.10 -3.47 -60.65
N GLU A 319 11.70 -3.70 -61.91
CA GLU A 319 11.47 -2.68 -62.94
C GLU A 319 10.02 -2.15 -62.97
N ARG A 320 9.30 -2.27 -61.86
CA ARG A 320 7.86 -2.00 -61.81
C ARG A 320 7.60 -0.49 -61.91
N ALA A 321 7.16 -0.04 -63.08
CA ALA A 321 6.61 1.28 -63.30
C ALA A 321 5.09 1.29 -63.00
N MET A 322 4.60 2.36 -62.36
CA MET A 322 3.18 2.54 -62.05
C MET A 322 2.64 3.78 -62.78
N PRO A 323 1.48 3.70 -63.45
CA PRO A 323 0.80 4.88 -63.99
C PRO A 323 0.54 5.92 -62.90
N TRP A 324 0.75 7.20 -63.20
CA TRP A 324 0.59 8.31 -62.25
C TRP A 324 -0.79 8.32 -61.54
N GLU A 325 -1.86 7.96 -62.25
CA GLU A 325 -3.22 7.94 -61.68
C GLU A 325 -3.35 6.89 -60.57
N LEU A 326 -2.77 5.70 -60.77
CA LEU A 326 -2.73 4.64 -59.76
C LEU A 326 -1.79 5.01 -58.61
N PHE A 327 -0.73 5.77 -58.88
CA PHE A 327 0.20 6.23 -57.86
C PHE A 327 -0.45 7.22 -56.89
N VAL A 328 -1.20 8.20 -57.39
CA VAL A 328 -1.91 9.17 -56.55
C VAL A 328 -2.98 8.50 -55.69
N ASP A 329 -3.71 7.53 -56.25
CA ASP A 329 -4.71 6.76 -55.52
C ASP A 329 -4.08 5.82 -54.48
N ALA A 330 -2.92 5.23 -54.79
CA ALA A 330 -2.20 4.36 -53.88
C ALA A 330 -1.59 5.14 -52.72
N TYR A 331 -0.96 6.30 -52.97
CA TYR A 331 -0.22 7.10 -51.98
C TYR A 331 -0.85 8.48 -51.73
N PRO A 332 -2.11 8.57 -51.23
CA PRO A 332 -2.75 9.85 -50.97
C PRO A 332 -2.13 10.55 -49.75
N ASP A 333 -2.18 11.89 -49.73
CA ASP A 333 -1.83 12.65 -48.52
C ASP A 333 -2.96 12.54 -47.48
N LEU A 334 -2.68 11.81 -46.39
CA LEU A 334 -3.65 11.54 -45.34
C LEU A 334 -3.73 12.64 -44.26
N ARG A 335 -2.79 13.60 -44.24
CA ARG A 335 -2.70 14.63 -43.19
C ARG A 335 -3.98 15.47 -43.02
N PRO A 336 -4.70 15.90 -44.07
CA PRO A 336 -5.94 16.64 -43.90
C PRO A 336 -7.02 15.84 -43.17
N ARG A 337 -7.15 14.55 -43.50
CA ARG A 337 -8.12 13.65 -42.86
C ARG A 337 -7.81 13.42 -41.39
N TRP A 338 -6.53 13.24 -41.05
CA TRP A 338 -6.08 13.07 -39.67
C TRP A 338 -6.22 14.36 -38.86
N SER A 339 -5.88 15.51 -39.44
CA SER A 339 -6.05 16.81 -38.79
C SER A 339 -7.51 17.09 -38.47
N GLU A 340 -8.43 16.76 -39.39
CA GLU A 340 -9.86 16.90 -39.15
C GLU A 340 -10.35 15.98 -38.03
N ARG A 341 -9.90 14.73 -38.03
CA ARG A 341 -10.19 13.76 -36.96
C ARG A 341 -9.77 14.31 -35.60
N TRP A 342 -8.55 14.83 -35.50
CA TRP A 342 -8.03 15.36 -34.25
C TRP A 342 -8.80 16.58 -33.76
N ARG A 343 -9.17 17.47 -34.68
CA ARG A 343 -10.02 18.63 -34.39
C ARG A 343 -11.36 18.20 -33.79
N ILE A 344 -11.98 17.16 -34.35
CA ILE A 344 -13.23 16.59 -33.83
C ILE A 344 -13.00 15.98 -32.44
N PHE A 345 -11.95 15.16 -32.27
CA PHE A 345 -11.61 14.54 -31.00
C PHE A 345 -11.42 15.57 -29.88
N GLU A 346 -10.56 16.57 -30.08
CA GLU A 346 -10.26 17.59 -29.06
C GLU A 346 -11.48 18.44 -28.73
N ARG A 347 -12.30 18.80 -29.74
CA ARG A 347 -13.54 19.52 -29.50
C ARG A 347 -14.50 18.70 -28.64
N CYS A 348 -14.69 17.42 -28.98
CA CYS A 348 -15.58 16.53 -28.23
C CYS A 348 -15.08 16.30 -26.80
N ARG A 349 -13.78 16.03 -26.64
CA ARG A 349 -13.12 15.85 -25.35
C ARG A 349 -13.22 17.12 -24.49
N GLY A 350 -12.86 18.28 -25.05
CA GLY A 350 -12.89 19.56 -24.34
C GLY A 350 -14.29 19.95 -23.88
N ALA A 351 -15.28 19.80 -24.75
CA ALA A 351 -16.68 20.05 -24.41
C ALA A 351 -17.18 19.13 -23.30
N LEU A 352 -16.85 17.83 -23.39
CA LEU A 352 -17.23 16.85 -22.37
C LEU A 352 -16.58 17.12 -21.01
N LEU A 353 -15.30 17.49 -20.99
CA LEU A 353 -14.61 17.74 -19.73
C LEU A 353 -15.07 19.05 -19.07
N GLY A 354 -15.33 20.10 -19.85
CA GLY A 354 -15.75 21.41 -19.34
C GLY A 354 -17.23 21.55 -18.95
N PHE A 355 -18.06 20.53 -19.21
CA PHE A 355 -19.51 20.61 -18.94
C PHE A 355 -19.87 20.25 -17.50
N ASP A 356 -20.25 21.20 -16.65
CA ASP A 356 -20.57 20.90 -15.24
C ASP A 356 -22.05 21.10 -14.84
N ASP A 357 -22.92 21.47 -15.80
CA ASP A 357 -24.35 21.66 -15.55
C ASP A 357 -25.17 20.38 -15.77
N TYR A 358 -25.12 19.46 -14.81
CA TYR A 358 -25.84 18.19 -14.90
C TYR A 358 -27.35 18.28 -14.64
N ALA A 359 -27.85 19.47 -14.26
CA ALA A 359 -29.27 19.72 -14.02
C ALA A 359 -30.02 20.09 -15.32
N SER A 360 -29.30 20.53 -16.36
CA SER A 360 -29.87 21.03 -17.61
C SER A 360 -30.37 19.96 -18.58
N ARG A 361 -31.02 18.88 -18.11
CA ARG A 361 -31.75 17.96 -19.01
C ARG A 361 -32.91 18.73 -19.65
N THR A 362 -32.68 19.33 -20.81
CA THR A 362 -33.73 19.93 -21.63
C THR A 362 -34.54 18.84 -22.29
N ALA A 363 -35.86 18.86 -22.09
CA ALA A 363 -36.79 17.94 -22.75
C ALA A 363 -36.59 17.97 -24.28
N GLY A 364 -36.33 16.82 -24.89
CA GLY A 364 -36.23 16.66 -26.34
C GLY A 364 -34.83 16.70 -26.96
N MET A 365 -33.77 17.01 -26.20
CA MET A 365 -32.38 16.88 -26.65
C MET A 365 -31.67 15.77 -25.86
N SER A 366 -30.86 14.95 -26.53
CA SER A 366 -29.99 14.03 -25.79
C SER A 366 -28.97 14.84 -24.99
N TRP A 367 -28.64 14.37 -23.77
CA TRP A 367 -27.58 14.96 -22.94
C TRP A 367 -26.28 15.17 -23.73
N TRP A 368 -26.00 14.30 -24.71
CA TRP A 368 -24.88 14.43 -25.63
C TRP A 368 -24.98 15.64 -26.57
N GLN A 369 -26.14 15.87 -27.19
CA GLN A 369 -26.34 17.00 -28.09
C GLN A 369 -26.24 18.34 -27.35
N VAL A 370 -26.68 18.39 -26.09
CA VAL A 370 -26.53 19.56 -25.22
C VAL A 370 -25.05 19.86 -24.92
N MET A 371 -24.22 18.83 -24.75
CA MET A 371 -22.80 18.99 -24.41
C MET A 371 -21.88 19.23 -25.61
N VAL A 372 -22.09 18.51 -26.72
CA VAL A 372 -21.09 18.38 -27.79
C VAL A 372 -21.54 19.02 -29.11
N GLY A 373 -22.83 19.35 -29.25
CA GLY A 373 -23.38 20.01 -30.45
C GLY A 373 -23.33 19.17 -31.74
N VAL A 374 -23.06 17.86 -31.62
CA VAL A 374 -23.04 16.87 -32.71
C VAL A 374 -23.69 15.59 -32.21
N ASP A 375 -24.09 14.70 -33.13
CA ASP A 375 -24.62 13.40 -32.73
C ASP A 375 -23.55 12.53 -32.04
N PRO A 376 -23.95 11.66 -31.10
CA PRO A 376 -23.02 10.76 -30.43
C PRO A 376 -22.35 9.83 -31.43
N PRO A 377 -21.05 9.52 -31.27
CA PRO A 377 -20.46 8.43 -32.01
C PRO A 377 -21.28 7.15 -31.72
N PRO A 378 -21.48 6.30 -32.74
CA PRO A 378 -22.20 5.05 -32.54
C PRO A 378 -21.55 4.24 -31.41
N PRO A 379 -22.33 3.47 -30.64
CA PRO A 379 -21.74 2.59 -29.64
C PRO A 379 -20.71 1.67 -30.30
N PRO A 380 -19.65 1.23 -29.58
CA PRO A 380 -18.80 0.17 -30.08
C PRO A 380 -19.69 -0.99 -30.51
N VAL A 381 -19.48 -1.48 -31.74
CA VAL A 381 -20.10 -2.74 -32.15
C VAL A 381 -19.40 -3.79 -31.29
N ASP A 382 -20.10 -4.38 -30.33
CA ASP A 382 -19.61 -5.57 -29.65
C ASP A 382 -19.30 -6.59 -30.75
N GLY A 383 -18.01 -6.86 -30.95
CA GLY A 383 -17.56 -7.77 -31.99
C GLY A 383 -18.07 -9.18 -31.71
N ASP A 384 -18.65 -9.80 -32.74
CA ASP A 384 -18.74 -11.26 -32.88
C ASP A 384 -17.34 -11.90 -32.90
#